data_AF-A0A6I5RX29-F1
#
_entry.id   AF-A0A6I5RX29-F1
#
_cell.length_a   1.000
_cell.length_b   1.000
_cell.length_c   1.000
_cell.angle_alpha   90.00
_cell.angle_beta   90.00
_cell.angle_gamma   90.00
#
_symmetry.space_group_name_H-M   'P 1'
#
loop_
_entity.id
_entity.type
_entity.pdbx_description
1 polymer ?
#
loop_
_entity_poly.entity_id
_entity_poly.type
_entity_poly.pdbx_seq_one_letter_code
_entity_poly.pdbx_strand_id
1 'polypeptide(L)'
;KVFNFISTLSACSAVDGNGKVLEQAPAQTPPIYIRNGYNLSKWVGERILERARTQGVWVNLYRPGNITFDSRNGVCQPHKNRLMLMLKGSLQLGQVPALELNFDMMPVDFLARFIAFHSSRYRPEQAVFNLHNPEPLSWQAYVASFRDIGQPFELVEIEQWQQQLRRVGRDNALFEVLGFYLDGFEEDIGDISRIDHG
;
A
#
# COMPACT_ATOMS: atom_id res chain seq x y z
N LYS A 1 14.94 19.67 18.68
CA LYS A 1 15.12 18.40 17.94
C LYS A 1 13.83 18.13 17.18
N VAL A 2 13.90 17.75 15.91
CA VAL A 2 12.70 17.39 15.13
C VAL A 2 12.30 15.95 15.46
N PHE A 3 11.04 15.72 15.79
CA PHE A 3 10.46 14.39 15.95
C PHE A 3 9.87 13.94 14.61
N ASN A 4 10.37 12.85 14.05
CA ASN A 4 9.91 12.31 12.78
C ASN A 4 9.07 11.07 13.04
N PHE A 5 7.79 11.12 12.68
CA PHE A 5 6.86 10.02 12.88
C PHE A 5 6.50 9.36 11.55
N ILE A 6 6.73 8.05 11.47
CA ILE A 6 6.31 7.24 10.32
C ILE A 6 4.93 6.66 10.63
N SER A 7 3.92 7.32 10.07
CA SER A 7 2.53 6.91 10.12
C SER A 7 2.20 5.99 8.93
N THR A 8 1.00 6.08 8.38
CA THR A 8 0.50 5.37 7.20
C THR A 8 -0.56 6.22 6.52
N LEU A 9 -0.67 6.12 5.21
CA LEU A 9 -1.68 6.84 4.43
C LEU A 9 -3.12 6.48 4.85
N SER A 10 -3.34 5.23 5.28
CA SER A 10 -4.61 4.74 5.82
C SER A 10 -5.02 5.38 7.15
N ALA A 11 -4.13 6.12 7.83
CA ALA A 11 -4.46 6.88 9.04
C ALA A 11 -5.00 8.28 8.73
N CYS A 12 -5.01 8.68 7.46
CA CYS A 12 -5.55 9.97 7.06
C CYS A 12 -7.05 10.05 7.41
N SER A 13 -7.42 11.17 8.03
CA SER A 13 -8.79 11.46 8.45
C SER A 13 -9.34 12.75 7.84
N ALA A 14 -8.62 13.34 6.88
CA ALA A 14 -8.97 14.60 6.22
C ALA A 14 -8.94 14.44 4.69
N VAL A 15 -10.05 14.77 4.05
CA VAL A 15 -10.22 14.78 2.60
C VAL A 15 -10.78 16.11 2.12
N ASP A 16 -10.55 16.46 0.86
CA ASP A 16 -11.24 17.58 0.22
C ASP A 16 -12.65 17.21 -0.25
N GLY A 17 -13.34 18.16 -0.90
CA GLY A 17 -14.69 17.97 -1.43
C GLY A 17 -14.81 16.93 -2.54
N ASN A 18 -13.68 16.46 -3.11
CA ASN A 18 -13.63 15.38 -4.09
C ASN A 18 -13.26 14.03 -3.45
N GLY A 19 -13.03 13.97 -2.14
CA GLY A 19 -12.63 12.76 -1.44
C GLY A 19 -11.13 12.48 -1.45
N LYS A 20 -10.31 13.44 -1.91
CA LYS A 20 -8.86 13.31 -1.98
C LYS A 20 -8.21 13.59 -0.63
N VAL A 21 -7.32 12.71 -0.18
CA VAL A 21 -6.61 12.89 1.10
C VAL A 21 -5.72 14.13 1.12
N LEU A 22 -5.68 14.79 2.27
CA LEU A 22 -4.96 16.04 2.44
C LEU A 22 -3.70 15.85 3.29
N GLU A 23 -2.67 16.61 2.95
CA GLU A 23 -1.43 16.75 3.74
C GLU A 23 -1.66 17.70 4.93
N GLN A 24 -2.66 17.37 5.75
CA GLN A 24 -3.07 18.17 6.91
C GLN A 24 -2.95 17.37 8.21
N ALA A 25 -2.92 18.11 9.32
CA ALA A 25 -2.99 17.55 10.66
C ALA A 25 -4.19 16.58 10.80
N PRO A 26 -4.07 15.53 11.64
CA PRO A 26 -5.14 14.57 11.83
C PRO A 26 -6.40 15.24 12.38
N ALA A 27 -7.53 15.07 11.68
CA ALA A 27 -8.84 15.55 12.13
C ALA A 27 -9.26 14.90 13.46
N GLN A 28 -10.24 15.48 14.14
CA GLN A 28 -10.78 14.88 15.38
C GLN A 28 -11.61 13.62 15.10
N THR A 29 -12.14 13.51 13.89
CA THR A 29 -12.83 12.31 13.42
C THR A 29 -11.82 11.17 13.21
N PRO A 30 -12.23 9.92 13.47
CA PRO A 30 -11.44 8.75 13.12
C PRO A 30 -10.99 8.74 11.64
N PRO A 31 -9.99 7.90 11.27
CA PRO A 31 -9.57 7.74 9.89
C PRO A 31 -10.74 7.48 8.97
N ILE A 32 -10.66 7.98 7.74
CA ILE A 32 -11.66 7.71 6.70
C ILE A 32 -11.73 6.20 6.42
N TYR A 33 -10.62 5.49 6.69
CA TYR A 33 -10.49 4.06 6.51
C TYR A 33 -10.24 3.33 7.83
N ILE A 34 -11.33 2.91 8.50
CA ILE A 34 -11.25 2.06 9.69
C ILE A 34 -11.54 0.61 9.29
N ARG A 35 -10.49 -0.13 8.94
CA ARG A 35 -10.62 -1.59 8.69
C ARG A 35 -10.06 -2.45 9.82
N ASN A 36 -9.05 -1.96 10.53
CA ASN A 36 -8.39 -2.72 11.58
C ASN A 36 -7.80 -1.82 12.69
N GLY A 37 -7.37 -2.45 13.78
CA GLY A 37 -6.73 -1.75 14.90
C GLY A 37 -5.40 -1.06 14.54
N TYR A 38 -4.75 -1.48 13.44
CA TYR A 38 -3.51 -0.86 12.97
C TYR A 38 -3.75 0.59 12.52
N ASN A 39 -4.73 0.82 11.64
CA ASN A 39 -5.06 2.18 11.16
C ASN A 39 -5.42 3.11 12.32
N LEU A 40 -6.24 2.61 13.25
CA LEU A 40 -6.65 3.37 14.43
C LEU A 40 -5.46 3.71 15.33
N SER A 41 -4.55 2.76 15.56
CA SER A 41 -3.36 2.98 16.39
C SER A 41 -2.44 4.07 15.81
N LYS A 42 -2.27 4.08 14.48
CA LYS A 42 -1.47 5.09 13.78
C LYS A 42 -2.11 6.47 13.89
N TRP A 43 -3.42 6.56 13.66
CA TRP A 43 -4.16 7.81 13.83
C TRP A 43 -4.13 8.36 15.26
N VAL A 44 -4.31 7.51 16.28
CA VAL A 44 -4.16 7.94 17.68
C VAL A 44 -2.75 8.50 17.92
N GLY A 45 -1.72 7.86 17.36
CA GLY A 45 -0.34 8.37 17.39
C GLY A 45 -0.21 9.75 16.76
N GLU A 46 -0.81 9.97 15.58
CA GLU A 46 -0.84 11.29 14.94
C GLU A 46 -1.52 12.34 15.83
N ARG A 47 -2.66 12.00 16.45
CA ARG A 47 -3.41 12.92 17.34
C ARG A 47 -2.62 13.32 18.57
N ILE A 48 -1.86 12.40 19.16
CA ILE A 48 -0.97 12.68 20.30
C ILE A 48 0.12 13.66 19.87
N LEU A 49 0.73 13.43 18.71
CA LEU A 49 1.79 14.29 18.19
C LEU A 49 1.28 15.67 17.76
N GLU A 50 0.04 15.76 17.28
CA GLU A 50 -0.61 17.04 17.02
C GLU A 50 -0.76 17.87 18.30
N ARG A 51 -1.16 17.23 19.42
CA ARG A 51 -1.15 17.91 20.73
C ARG A 51 0.25 18.32 21.18
N ALA A 52 1.28 17.54 20.86
CA ALA A 52 2.66 17.93 21.16
C ALA A 52 3.10 19.14 20.31
N ARG A 53 2.65 19.25 19.05
CA ARG A 53 2.90 20.43 18.20
C ARG A 53 2.31 21.70 18.80
N THR A 54 1.09 21.65 19.34
CA THR A 54 0.49 22.82 20.02
C THR A 54 1.25 23.25 21.28
N GLN A 55 2.10 22.36 21.82
CA GLN A 55 3.01 22.63 22.93
C GLN A 55 4.43 23.03 22.49
N GLY A 56 4.65 23.25 21.19
CA GLY A 56 5.92 23.74 20.64
C GLY A 56 6.89 22.66 20.16
N VAL A 57 6.51 21.37 20.18
CA VAL A 57 7.35 20.30 19.63
C VAL A 57 7.33 20.35 18.10
N TRP A 58 8.51 20.33 17.48
CA TRP A 58 8.63 20.23 16.02
C TRP A 58 8.43 18.78 15.59
N VAL A 59 7.32 18.51 14.92
CA VAL A 59 6.95 17.17 14.44
C VAL A 59 6.82 17.18 12.93
N ASN A 60 7.53 16.29 12.25
CA ASN A 60 7.25 15.87 10.88
C ASN A 60 6.49 14.55 10.89
N LEU A 61 5.45 14.46 10.07
CA LEU A 61 4.57 13.32 9.96
C LEU A 61 4.63 12.80 8.52
N TYR A 62 5.06 11.56 8.35
CA TYR A 62 5.17 10.91 7.05
C TYR A 62 4.13 9.80 6.96
N ARG A 63 3.24 9.85 5.98
CA ARG A 63 2.21 8.86 5.70
C ARG A 63 2.57 8.10 4.42
N PRO A 64 3.45 7.10 4.49
CA PRO A 64 3.71 6.23 3.34
C PRO A 64 2.45 5.50 2.91
N GLY A 65 2.27 5.39 1.60
CA GLY A 65 1.39 4.44 0.96
C GLY A 65 1.98 3.03 0.98
N ASN A 66 1.73 2.25 -0.06
CA ASN A 66 2.19 0.86 -0.12
C ASN A 66 3.67 0.81 -0.50
N ILE A 67 4.52 0.48 0.47
CA ILE A 67 5.97 0.41 0.31
C ILE A 67 6.35 -0.89 -0.40
N THR A 68 7.07 -0.80 -1.52
CA THR A 68 7.38 -1.94 -2.37
C THR A 68 8.89 -2.21 -2.43
N PHE A 69 9.43 -2.47 -3.62
CA PHE A 69 10.80 -2.89 -3.86
C PHE A 69 11.76 -1.69 -3.96
N ASP A 70 13.05 -1.96 -3.87
CA ASP A 70 14.08 -1.03 -4.31
C ASP A 70 14.01 -0.90 -5.84
N SER A 71 13.88 0.33 -6.33
CA SER A 71 13.69 0.62 -7.76
C SER A 71 14.88 0.26 -8.66
N ARG A 72 16.08 0.01 -8.08
CA ARG A 72 17.30 -0.26 -8.83
C ARG A 72 17.65 -1.74 -8.89
N ASN A 73 17.45 -2.46 -7.79
CA ASN A 73 17.84 -3.88 -7.68
C ASN A 73 16.66 -4.83 -7.43
N GLY A 74 15.44 -4.32 -7.26
CA GLY A 74 14.23 -5.12 -7.07
C GLY A 74 14.13 -5.81 -5.70
N VAL A 75 15.06 -5.54 -4.77
CA VAL A 75 15.06 -6.19 -3.45
C VAL A 75 13.80 -5.82 -2.68
N CYS A 76 13.10 -6.85 -2.20
CA CYS A 76 11.91 -6.73 -1.37
C CYS A 76 11.76 -7.98 -0.47
N GLN A 77 10.72 -8.02 0.36
CA GLN A 77 10.35 -9.19 1.16
C GLN A 77 9.10 -9.85 0.58
N PRO A 78 9.19 -10.54 -0.57
CA PRO A 78 8.01 -11.02 -1.30
C PRO A 78 7.18 -12.03 -0.49
N HIS A 79 7.83 -12.78 0.40
CA HIS A 79 7.19 -13.74 1.31
C HIS A 79 6.30 -13.10 2.39
N LYS A 80 6.38 -11.78 2.59
CA LYS A 80 5.47 -11.05 3.49
C LYS A 80 4.42 -10.24 2.74
N ASN A 81 4.44 -10.28 1.41
CA ASN A 81 3.52 -9.53 0.58
C ASN A 81 2.57 -10.50 -0.10
N ARG A 82 1.32 -10.51 0.38
CA ARG A 82 0.28 -11.42 -0.11
C ARG A 82 0.01 -11.23 -1.61
N LEU A 83 0.01 -10.00 -2.12
CA LEU A 83 -0.16 -9.73 -3.56
C LEU A 83 0.97 -10.35 -4.38
N MET A 84 2.21 -10.26 -3.90
CA MET A 84 3.36 -10.87 -4.59
C MET A 84 3.30 -12.40 -4.53
N LEU A 85 2.87 -12.98 -3.40
CA LEU A 85 2.61 -14.42 -3.28
C LEU A 85 1.50 -14.87 -4.23
N MET A 86 0.42 -14.09 -4.33
CA MET A 86 -0.70 -14.34 -5.23
C MET A 86 -0.27 -14.32 -6.69
N LEU A 87 0.44 -13.27 -7.11
CA LEU A 87 0.95 -13.16 -8.48
C LEU A 87 1.94 -14.27 -8.81
N LYS A 88 2.91 -14.53 -7.93
CA LYS A 88 3.89 -15.62 -8.12
C LYS A 88 3.20 -16.96 -8.25
N GLY A 89 2.27 -17.28 -7.35
CA GLY A 89 1.56 -18.56 -7.39
C GLY A 89 0.65 -18.70 -8.61
N SER A 90 0.04 -17.60 -9.05
CA SER A 90 -0.75 -17.54 -10.28
C SER A 90 0.11 -17.79 -11.52
N LEU A 91 1.30 -17.17 -11.59
CA LEU A 91 2.27 -17.43 -12.65
C LEU A 91 2.77 -18.88 -12.62
N GLN A 92 2.92 -19.50 -11.45
CA GLN A 92 3.25 -20.92 -11.32
C GLN A 92 2.11 -21.85 -11.80
N LEU A 93 0.85 -21.43 -11.65
CA LEU A 93 -0.32 -22.13 -12.19
C LEU A 93 -0.48 -21.94 -13.71
N GLY A 94 0.22 -20.97 -14.31
CA GLY A 94 0.00 -20.55 -15.68
C GLY A 94 -1.33 -19.82 -15.89
N GLN A 95 -2.03 -19.45 -14.81
CA GLN A 95 -3.31 -18.74 -14.84
C GLN A 95 -3.29 -17.58 -13.87
N VAL A 96 -3.56 -16.39 -14.38
CA VAL A 96 -3.57 -15.13 -13.61
C VAL A 96 -4.99 -14.57 -13.65
N PRO A 97 -5.57 -14.20 -12.50
CA PRO A 97 -6.93 -13.67 -12.48
C PRO A 97 -6.96 -12.30 -13.18
N ALA A 98 -7.96 -12.06 -14.01
CA ALA A 98 -8.23 -10.74 -14.57
C ALA A 98 -8.83 -9.85 -13.46
N LEU A 99 -8.13 -8.77 -13.12
CA LEU A 99 -8.52 -7.84 -12.07
C LEU A 99 -8.60 -6.41 -12.60
N GLU A 100 -9.67 -5.72 -12.24
CA GLU A 100 -9.86 -4.29 -12.52
C GLU A 100 -9.43 -3.46 -11.31
N LEU A 101 -8.13 -3.42 -11.05
CA LEU A 101 -7.59 -2.62 -9.94
C LEU A 101 -6.22 -2.05 -10.25
N ASN A 102 -5.92 -0.97 -9.52
CA ASN A 102 -4.68 -0.21 -9.61
C ASN A 102 -3.89 -0.37 -8.31
N PHE A 103 -2.57 -0.36 -8.43
CA PHE A 103 -1.66 -0.42 -7.30
C PHE A 103 -0.94 0.91 -7.13
N ASP A 104 -0.97 1.41 -5.90
CA ASP A 104 0.08 2.30 -5.43
C ASP A 104 1.31 1.43 -5.12
N MET A 105 2.43 1.75 -5.75
CA MET A 105 3.72 1.09 -5.51
C MET A 105 4.76 2.17 -5.26
N MET A 106 5.10 2.39 -3.99
CA MET A 106 6.12 3.35 -3.57
C MET A 106 7.47 2.65 -3.36
N PRO A 107 8.48 2.91 -4.20
CA PRO A 107 9.79 2.28 -4.04
C PRO A 107 10.44 2.65 -2.71
N VAL A 108 10.97 1.65 -2.00
CA VAL A 108 11.52 1.85 -0.65
C VAL A 108 12.73 2.79 -0.64
N ASP A 109 13.52 2.77 -1.71
CA ASP A 109 14.72 3.58 -1.84
C ASP A 109 14.39 5.06 -2.08
N PHE A 110 13.32 5.34 -2.83
CA PHE A 110 12.79 6.70 -2.98
C PHE A 110 12.26 7.22 -1.65
N LEU A 111 11.41 6.43 -0.99
CA LEU A 111 10.82 6.78 0.30
C LEU A 111 11.89 7.09 1.36
N ALA A 112 12.90 6.23 1.47
CA ALA A 112 13.99 6.40 2.42
C ALA A 112 14.80 7.68 2.15
N ARG A 113 15.12 7.98 0.88
CA ARG A 113 15.80 9.23 0.50
C ARG A 113 14.96 10.46 0.82
N PHE A 114 13.66 10.42 0.53
CA PHE A 114 12.74 11.52 0.84
C PHE A 114 12.71 11.80 2.35
N ILE A 115 12.46 10.78 3.17
CA ILE A 115 12.40 10.92 4.63
C ILE A 115 13.75 11.42 5.16
N ALA A 116 14.87 10.84 4.72
CA ALA A 116 16.20 11.27 5.16
C ALA A 116 16.45 12.76 4.85
N PHE A 117 16.10 13.21 3.65
CA PHE A 117 16.22 14.62 3.25
C PHE A 117 15.34 15.54 4.13
N HIS A 118 14.09 15.16 4.40
CA HIS A 118 13.18 16.01 5.18
C HIS A 118 13.36 15.89 6.70
N SER A 119 14.01 14.84 7.21
CA SER A 119 14.05 14.51 8.65
C SER A 119 14.65 15.58 9.56
N SER A 120 15.54 16.42 9.03
CA SER A 120 16.19 17.52 9.76
C SER A 120 15.55 18.89 9.50
N ARG A 121 14.57 18.95 8.60
CA ARG A 121 13.94 20.18 8.11
C ARG A 121 12.51 20.24 8.64
N TYR A 122 12.18 21.29 9.38
CA TYR A 122 10.84 21.52 9.89
C TYR A 122 10.30 22.85 9.38
N ARG A 123 9.09 22.82 8.84
CA ARG A 123 8.30 24.00 8.46
C ARG A 123 6.87 23.78 8.97
N PRO A 124 6.33 24.64 9.86
CA PRO A 124 5.01 24.43 10.45
C PRO A 124 3.91 24.13 9.42
N GLU A 125 3.90 24.89 8.31
CA GLU A 125 2.94 24.78 7.20
C GLU A 125 3.19 23.57 6.27
N GLN A 126 4.33 22.88 6.38
CA GLN A 126 4.77 21.81 5.48
C GLN A 126 5.48 20.70 6.27
N ALA A 127 4.73 20.06 7.15
CA ALA A 127 5.25 19.04 8.08
C ALA A 127 4.42 17.77 8.12
N VAL A 128 3.42 17.65 7.24
CA VAL A 128 2.66 16.43 7.00
C VAL A 128 2.89 16.07 5.54
N PHE A 129 3.24 14.81 5.26
CA PHE A 129 3.55 14.34 3.91
C PHE A 129 2.78 13.06 3.60
N ASN A 130 2.02 13.06 2.52
CA ASN A 130 1.34 11.87 1.99
C ASN A 130 2.22 11.26 0.90
N LEU A 131 2.95 10.20 1.25
CA LEU A 131 3.98 9.60 0.41
C LEU A 131 3.43 8.39 -0.35
N HIS A 132 2.66 8.66 -1.39
CA HIS A 132 2.09 7.69 -2.32
C HIS A 132 2.66 7.91 -3.72
N ASN A 133 2.55 6.90 -4.59
CA ASN A 133 2.95 7.04 -5.98
C ASN A 133 1.82 7.72 -6.77
N PRO A 134 2.05 8.91 -7.37
CA PRO A 134 1.04 9.61 -8.16
C PRO A 134 0.73 8.90 -9.49
N GLU A 135 1.57 7.95 -9.92
CA GLU A 135 1.38 7.16 -11.13
C GLU A 135 0.96 5.72 -10.74
N PRO A 136 -0.36 5.47 -10.58
CA PRO A 136 -0.83 4.14 -10.22
C PRO A 136 -0.54 3.12 -11.34
N LEU A 137 -0.10 1.93 -10.94
CA LEU A 137 0.14 0.82 -11.86
C LEU A 137 -1.13 -0.02 -12.01
N SER A 138 -1.67 -0.14 -13.22
CA SER A 138 -2.81 -1.04 -13.44
C SER A 138 -2.38 -2.50 -13.38
N TRP A 139 -3.26 -3.37 -12.88
CA TRP A 139 -3.00 -4.82 -12.88
C TRP A 139 -2.69 -5.37 -14.26
N GLN A 140 -3.44 -4.92 -15.28
CA GLN A 140 -3.23 -5.31 -16.67
C GLN A 140 -1.82 -4.93 -17.16
N ALA A 141 -1.34 -3.72 -16.87
CA ALA A 141 0.01 -3.31 -17.22
C ALA A 141 1.06 -4.10 -16.45
N TYR A 142 0.80 -4.36 -15.16
CA TYR A 142 1.72 -5.11 -14.32
C TYR A 142 1.93 -6.54 -14.83
N VAL A 143 0.85 -7.27 -15.12
CA VAL A 143 0.94 -8.65 -15.62
C VAL A 143 1.46 -8.70 -17.06
N ALA A 144 1.17 -7.69 -17.89
CA ALA A 144 1.71 -7.60 -19.25
C ALA A 144 3.24 -7.61 -19.27
N SER A 145 3.89 -6.94 -18.30
CA SER A 145 5.35 -6.95 -18.19
C SER A 145 5.97 -8.34 -18.05
N PHE A 146 5.22 -9.31 -17.48
CA PHE A 146 5.67 -10.70 -17.39
C PHE A 146 5.57 -11.45 -18.73
N ARG A 147 4.62 -11.07 -19.59
CA ARG A 147 4.56 -11.62 -20.96
C ARG A 147 5.74 -11.15 -21.79
N ASP A 148 6.13 -9.89 -21.62
CA ASP A 148 7.24 -9.28 -22.38
C ASP A 148 8.58 -9.96 -22.09
N ILE A 149 8.75 -10.53 -20.89
CA ILE A 149 9.94 -11.31 -20.50
C ILE A 149 9.79 -12.82 -20.81
N GLY A 150 8.75 -13.21 -21.53
CA GLY A 150 8.55 -14.58 -22.02
C GLY A 150 7.91 -15.55 -21.03
N GLN A 151 7.30 -15.08 -19.94
CA GLN A 151 6.57 -15.94 -19.01
C GLN A 151 5.16 -16.25 -19.56
N PRO A 152 4.85 -17.51 -19.93
CA PRO A 152 3.54 -17.86 -20.46
C PRO A 152 2.50 -17.93 -19.33
N PHE A 153 1.36 -17.29 -19.53
CA PHE A 153 0.17 -17.44 -18.68
C PHE A 153 -1.11 -17.00 -19.41
N GLU A 154 -2.23 -17.53 -18.98
CA GLU A 154 -3.57 -17.14 -19.41
C GLU A 154 -4.17 -16.13 -18.40
N LEU A 155 -4.81 -15.08 -18.90
CA LEU A 155 -5.68 -14.25 -18.06
C LEU A 155 -7.05 -14.89 -18.03
N VAL A 156 -7.56 -15.17 -16.84
CA VAL A 156 -8.83 -15.90 -16.64
C VAL A 156 -9.76 -15.14 -15.69
N GLU A 157 -11.05 -15.43 -15.75
CA GLU A 157 -12.01 -14.91 -14.77
C GLU A 157 -11.66 -15.36 -13.35
N ILE A 158 -12.03 -14.53 -12.36
CA ILE A 158 -11.69 -14.76 -10.95
C ILE A 158 -12.25 -16.11 -10.49
N GLU A 159 -13.48 -16.45 -10.86
CA GLU A 159 -14.13 -17.70 -10.47
C GLU A 159 -13.39 -18.92 -11.04
N GLN A 160 -12.89 -18.81 -12.26
CA GLN A 160 -12.11 -19.88 -12.90
C GLN A 160 -10.77 -20.06 -12.19
N TRP A 161 -10.09 -18.96 -11.84
CA TRP A 161 -8.86 -19.00 -11.07
C TRP A 161 -9.07 -19.59 -9.67
N GLN A 162 -10.15 -19.20 -8.97
CA GLN A 162 -10.51 -19.73 -7.65
C GLN A 162 -10.77 -21.25 -7.66
N GLN A 163 -11.28 -21.81 -8.76
CA GLN A 163 -11.42 -23.25 -8.91
C GLN A 163 -10.06 -23.98 -8.90
N GLN A 164 -9.01 -23.36 -9.45
CA GLN A 164 -7.66 -23.94 -9.40
C GLN A 164 -7.02 -23.85 -8.02
N LEU A 165 -7.35 -22.83 -7.23
CA LEU A 165 -6.80 -22.64 -5.89
C LEU A 165 -6.99 -23.86 -4.97
N ARG A 166 -8.10 -24.59 -5.14
CA ARG A 166 -8.39 -25.81 -4.35
C ARG A 166 -7.40 -26.96 -4.61
N ARG A 167 -6.62 -26.87 -5.70
CA ARG A 167 -5.64 -27.89 -6.13
C ARG A 167 -4.20 -27.48 -5.84
N VAL A 168 -3.98 -26.27 -5.31
CA VAL A 168 -2.65 -25.71 -5.02
C VAL A 168 -1.99 -26.50 -3.88
N GLY A 169 -0.80 -27.03 -4.14
CA GLY A 169 0.05 -27.71 -3.17
C GLY A 169 1.04 -26.77 -2.48
N ARG A 170 1.79 -27.30 -1.51
CA ARG A 170 2.80 -26.57 -0.72
C ARG A 170 3.97 -26.01 -1.54
N ASP A 171 4.16 -26.49 -2.75
CA ASP A 171 5.17 -26.08 -3.72
C ASP A 171 4.82 -24.76 -4.43
N ASN A 172 3.56 -24.34 -4.35
CA ASN A 172 3.08 -23.11 -4.96
C ASN A 172 3.00 -21.96 -3.93
N ALA A 173 3.43 -20.77 -4.34
CA ALA A 173 3.49 -19.59 -3.48
C ALA A 173 2.13 -19.12 -2.95
N LEU A 174 1.01 -19.48 -3.61
CA LEU A 174 -0.34 -19.20 -3.13
C LEU A 174 -0.70 -19.98 -1.88
N PHE A 175 -0.04 -21.12 -1.59
CA PHE A 175 -0.45 -22.05 -0.54
C PHE A 175 -0.61 -21.39 0.83
N GLU A 176 0.30 -20.50 1.19
CA GLU A 176 0.30 -19.79 2.48
C GLU A 176 -0.82 -18.74 2.59
N VAL A 177 -1.45 -18.38 1.48
CA VAL A 177 -2.41 -17.27 1.38
C VAL A 177 -3.74 -17.67 0.75
N LEU A 178 -3.99 -18.97 0.53
CA LEU A 178 -5.22 -19.48 -0.08
C LEU A 178 -6.49 -19.00 0.62
N GLY A 179 -6.48 -18.95 1.97
CA GLY A 179 -7.63 -18.55 2.76
C GLY A 179 -8.15 -17.14 2.45
N PHE A 180 -7.28 -16.25 1.96
CA PHE A 180 -7.68 -14.89 1.57
C PHE A 180 -8.38 -14.81 0.21
N TYR A 181 -8.35 -15.89 -0.57
CA TYR A 181 -8.78 -15.87 -1.97
C TYR A 181 -9.89 -16.87 -2.28
N LEU A 182 -10.19 -17.79 -1.35
CA LEU A 182 -11.21 -18.82 -1.55
C LEU A 182 -12.64 -18.30 -1.33
N ASP A 183 -12.84 -17.34 -0.42
CA ASP A 183 -14.17 -16.91 0.03
C ASP A 183 -14.53 -15.44 -0.29
N GLY A 184 -13.69 -14.74 -1.07
CA GLY A 184 -13.96 -13.39 -1.56
C GLY A 184 -12.69 -12.62 -1.91
N PHE A 185 -12.69 -11.95 -3.06
CA PHE A 185 -11.52 -11.18 -3.57
C PHE A 185 -11.47 -9.75 -3.01
N GLU A 186 -12.52 -9.30 -2.32
CA GLU A 186 -12.76 -7.90 -1.99
C GLU A 186 -11.89 -7.36 -0.83
N GLU A 187 -11.29 -8.24 -0.05
CA GLU A 187 -10.85 -7.81 1.28
C GLU A 187 -9.54 -7.02 1.28
N ASP A 188 -8.62 -7.20 0.30
CA ASP A 188 -7.23 -6.90 0.70
C ASP A 188 -6.14 -6.76 -0.40
N ILE A 189 -6.48 -6.73 -1.69
CA ILE A 189 -5.49 -6.53 -2.78
C ILE A 189 -5.29 -5.04 -3.15
N GLY A 190 -6.19 -4.17 -2.72
CA GLY A 190 -6.22 -2.74 -3.05
C GLY A 190 -6.38 -1.84 -1.83
N ASP A 191 -5.71 -2.16 -0.72
CA ASP A 191 -5.95 -1.53 0.60
C ASP A 191 -5.76 0.00 0.61
N ILE A 192 -5.07 0.54 -0.41
CA ILE A 192 -4.90 1.97 -0.67
C ILE A 192 -5.49 2.39 -2.03
N SER A 193 -5.83 1.45 -2.92
CA SER A 193 -6.35 1.76 -4.25
C SER A 193 -7.74 2.42 -4.24
N ARG A 194 -8.43 2.36 -3.09
CA ARG A 194 -9.72 3.04 -2.85
C ARG A 194 -9.57 4.43 -2.26
N ILE A 195 -8.37 4.81 -1.83
CA ILE A 195 -8.13 6.13 -1.28
C ILE A 195 -7.72 7.03 -2.45
N ASP A 196 -8.52 8.07 -2.70
CA ASP A 196 -8.20 9.01 -3.77
C ASP A 196 -7.06 9.93 -3.29
N HIS A 197 -6.05 10.04 -4.14
CA HIS A 197 -4.80 10.71 -3.85
C HIS A 197 -4.38 11.72 -4.92
N GLY A 198 -5.13 11.82 -6.03
CA GLY A 198 -5.00 12.79 -7.12
C GLY A 198 -3.58 13.29 -7.44
#